data_AF-A0A9P8XRY7-F1
#
_entry.id   AF-A0A9P8XRY7-F1
#
_cell.length_a   1.000
_cell.length_b   1.000
_cell.length_c   1.000
_cell.angle_alpha   90.00
_cell.angle_beta   90.00
_cell.angle_gamma   90.00
#
_symmetry.space_group_name_H-M   'P 1'
#
loop_
_entity.id
_entity.type
_entity.pdbx_description
1 polymer ?
#
loop_
_entity_poly.entity_id
_entity_poly.type
_entity_poly.pdbx_seq_one_letter_code
_entity_poly.pdbx_strand_id
1 'polypeptide(L)'
;MHSEVMDFTPMHQNDIVEFSPSLDLALTLHETLPELSFLRNSDPNAQSENREYHFIHLTFQEYFAARYFVQRWKDDKPLEYVFRSRKHNAVTDPVSFLRTHKYEARYDVMWRFVAGLLDAEKEHEMLRFFTKLEEPPLDLLGPVHQRLVMHCLAEVSGGLKMRGDLEDRLSQWLLFECRFTTQSELATETEFPEEALSIAFREGKDVMATILMSLASRVHVPPRILLAITARLEDEDGDVRRAAIEAFQGQSSLPIEMVTAIAARLEHEDGDVRLAAIEALEGQSSLPIETTTAIAAGLEHEDRDVREAAIEVLQGQPSLPAETVTAIAARLEDEDWRVRQTAYSVRKLPRTSKLVYQ
;
A
#
# COMPACT_ATOMS: atom_id res chain seq x y z
N MET A 1 4.98 -11.09 -17.93
CA MET A 1 3.72 -11.76 -17.52
C MET A 1 3.48 -12.93 -18.46
N HIS A 2 3.96 -14.12 -18.11
CA HIS A 2 3.49 -15.34 -18.76
C HIS A 2 2.12 -15.62 -18.18
N SER A 3 1.08 -15.42 -18.99
CA SER A 3 -0.27 -15.84 -18.66
C SER A 3 -0.29 -17.37 -18.68
N GLU A 4 -0.12 -18.02 -17.53
CA GLU A 4 -0.51 -19.41 -17.35
C GLU A 4 -2.03 -19.50 -17.36
N VAL A 5 -2.64 -19.17 -18.50
CA VAL A 5 -4.06 -19.41 -18.73
C VAL A 5 -4.22 -20.92 -18.72
N MET A 6 -4.89 -21.43 -17.68
CA MET A 6 -5.20 -22.86 -17.60
C MET A 6 -6.44 -23.14 -18.44
N ASP A 7 -6.22 -23.75 -19.60
CA ASP A 7 -7.31 -24.23 -20.45
C ASP A 7 -7.98 -25.47 -19.83
N PHE A 8 -9.29 -25.38 -19.71
CA PHE A 8 -10.21 -26.46 -19.35
C PHE A 8 -10.57 -27.26 -20.61
N THR A 9 -9.70 -28.21 -20.94
CA THR A 9 -9.91 -29.19 -22.01
C THR A 9 -11.18 -30.05 -21.81
N PRO A 10 -11.66 -30.74 -22.87
CA PRO A 10 -12.78 -31.67 -22.76
C PRO A 10 -12.58 -32.78 -21.71
N MET A 11 -11.33 -33.17 -21.43
CA MET A 11 -11.02 -34.12 -20.36
C MET A 11 -11.43 -33.57 -18.99
N HIS A 12 -11.10 -32.31 -18.69
CA HIS A 12 -11.52 -31.69 -17.43
C HIS A 12 -13.04 -31.53 -17.35
N GLN A 13 -13.72 -31.29 -18.48
CA GLN A 13 -15.19 -31.19 -18.52
C GLN A 13 -15.84 -32.54 -18.20
N ASN A 14 -15.32 -33.63 -18.75
CA ASN A 14 -15.78 -34.98 -18.41
C ASN A 14 -15.54 -35.31 -16.94
N ASP A 15 -14.37 -34.94 -16.40
CA ASP A 15 -14.05 -35.14 -14.99
C ASP A 15 -15.04 -34.37 -14.09
N ILE A 16 -15.45 -33.15 -14.46
CA ILE A 16 -16.45 -32.36 -13.71
C ILE A 16 -17.82 -33.05 -13.71
N VAL A 17 -18.27 -33.59 -14.85
CA VAL A 17 -19.56 -34.31 -14.95
C VAL A 17 -19.55 -35.59 -14.13
N GLU A 18 -18.46 -36.36 -14.19
CA GLU A 18 -18.29 -37.56 -13.37
C GLU A 18 -18.24 -37.23 -11.87
N PHE A 19 -17.61 -36.11 -11.53
CA PHE A 19 -17.41 -35.67 -10.16
C PHE A 19 -18.67 -35.06 -9.51
N SER A 20 -19.58 -34.49 -10.29
CA SER A 20 -20.83 -33.90 -9.79
C SER A 20 -22.04 -34.40 -10.60
N PRO A 21 -22.40 -35.69 -10.44
CA PRO A 21 -23.54 -36.28 -11.15
C PRO A 21 -24.88 -35.66 -10.77
N SER A 22 -24.92 -34.89 -9.67
CA SER A 22 -26.07 -34.14 -9.17
C SER A 22 -26.00 -32.64 -9.45
N LEU A 23 -25.20 -32.19 -10.42
CA LEU A 23 -25.29 -30.82 -10.93
C LEU A 23 -26.70 -30.62 -11.48
N ASP A 24 -27.57 -30.03 -10.66
CA ASP A 24 -28.95 -29.67 -11.00
C ASP A 24 -28.92 -28.43 -11.92
N LEU A 25 -28.24 -28.58 -13.05
CA LEU A 25 -28.14 -27.56 -14.07
C LEU A 25 -29.42 -27.61 -14.90
N ALA A 26 -29.97 -26.43 -15.17
CA ALA A 26 -31.09 -26.30 -16.10
C ALA A 26 -30.72 -26.70 -17.55
N LEU A 27 -29.41 -26.72 -17.87
CA LEU A 27 -28.83 -27.04 -19.16
C LEU A 27 -27.66 -28.02 -19.00
N THR A 28 -27.22 -28.68 -20.07
CA THR A 28 -26.01 -29.50 -20.02
C THR A 28 -24.76 -28.64 -19.75
N LEU A 29 -23.67 -29.24 -19.27
CA LEU A 29 -22.42 -28.51 -19.03
C LEU A 29 -21.93 -27.79 -20.30
N HIS A 30 -22.01 -28.44 -21.47
CA HIS A 30 -21.60 -27.85 -22.76
C HIS A 30 -22.48 -26.68 -23.21
N GLU A 31 -23.75 -26.63 -22.80
CA GLU A 31 -24.66 -25.50 -23.06
C GLU A 31 -24.45 -24.36 -22.05
N THR A 32 -24.09 -24.70 -20.80
CA THR A 32 -23.90 -23.72 -19.73
C THR A 32 -22.59 -22.93 -19.88
N LEU A 33 -21.47 -23.61 -20.19
CA LEU A 33 -20.14 -22.97 -20.24
C LEU A 33 -20.05 -21.77 -21.23
N PRO A 34 -20.65 -21.81 -22.44
CA PRO A 34 -20.70 -20.65 -23.34
C PRO A 34 -21.50 -19.45 -22.82
N GLU A 35 -22.48 -19.67 -21.93
CA GLU A 35 -23.34 -18.61 -21.39
C GLU A 35 -22.70 -17.87 -20.21
N LEU A 36 -21.64 -18.45 -19.62
CA LEU A 36 -20.91 -17.83 -18.52
C LEU A 36 -20.08 -16.65 -19.02
N SER A 37 -20.42 -15.46 -18.54
CA SER A 37 -19.76 -14.20 -18.93
C SER A 37 -18.27 -14.13 -18.61
N PHE A 38 -17.81 -14.97 -17.68
CA PHE A 38 -16.42 -15.04 -17.20
C PHE A 38 -15.58 -16.15 -17.86
N LEU A 39 -16.16 -16.94 -18.77
CA LEU A 39 -15.42 -17.92 -19.57
C LEU A 39 -15.39 -17.52 -21.04
N ARG A 40 -14.31 -17.91 -21.73
CA ARG A 40 -14.18 -17.78 -23.18
C ARG A 40 -13.73 -19.09 -23.78
N ASN A 41 -14.22 -19.34 -24.99
CA ASN A 41 -13.76 -20.44 -25.80
C ASN A 41 -12.40 -20.08 -26.41
N SER A 42 -11.40 -20.94 -26.20
CA SER A 42 -10.05 -20.79 -26.74
C SER A 42 -9.99 -21.06 -28.25
N ASP A 43 -10.92 -21.88 -28.79
CA ASP A 43 -11.05 -22.11 -30.24
C ASP A 43 -12.51 -21.94 -30.73
N PRO A 44 -12.87 -20.77 -31.28
CA PRO A 44 -14.23 -20.50 -31.76
C PRO A 44 -14.68 -21.40 -32.93
N ASN A 45 -13.75 -22.08 -33.61
CA ASN A 45 -14.06 -22.97 -34.74
C ASN A 45 -14.22 -24.44 -34.32
N ALA A 46 -13.92 -24.79 -33.06
CA ALA A 46 -14.08 -26.15 -32.56
C ALA A 46 -15.57 -26.54 -32.44
N GLN A 47 -15.86 -27.80 -32.79
CA GLN A 47 -17.16 -28.44 -32.55
C GLN A 47 -17.48 -28.36 -31.05
N SER A 48 -18.77 -28.23 -30.70
CA SER A 48 -19.23 -27.96 -29.32
C SER A 48 -18.65 -28.89 -28.26
N GLU A 49 -18.41 -30.16 -28.61
CA GLU A 49 -17.89 -31.22 -27.74
C GLU A 49 -16.37 -31.12 -27.49
N ASN A 50 -15.63 -30.40 -28.34
CA ASN A 50 -14.17 -30.26 -28.30
C ASN A 50 -13.70 -28.85 -27.91
N ARG A 51 -14.61 -27.99 -27.42
CA ARG A 51 -14.25 -26.63 -27.04
C ARG A 51 -13.43 -26.62 -25.76
N GLU A 52 -12.36 -25.85 -25.78
CA GLU A 52 -11.56 -25.56 -24.60
C GLU A 52 -12.00 -24.21 -24.04
N TYR A 53 -12.12 -24.12 -22.71
CA TYR A 53 -12.53 -22.90 -22.05
C TYR A 53 -11.43 -22.39 -21.14
N HIS A 54 -11.32 -21.08 -20.99
CA HIS A 54 -10.51 -20.46 -19.97
C HIS A 54 -11.25 -19.31 -19.29
N PHE A 55 -10.85 -18.99 -18.06
CA PHE A 55 -11.32 -17.77 -17.41
C PHE A 55 -10.76 -16.55 -18.11
N ILE A 56 -11.61 -15.55 -18.35
CA ILE A 56 -11.17 -14.26 -18.92
C ILE A 56 -10.10 -13.56 -18.09
N HIS A 57 -10.06 -13.86 -16.79
CA HIS A 57 -9.07 -13.34 -15.86
C HIS A 57 -8.84 -14.35 -14.73
N LEU A 58 -7.58 -14.51 -14.30
CA LEU A 58 -7.18 -15.48 -13.27
C LEU A 58 -7.91 -15.25 -11.94
N THR A 59 -8.21 -14.00 -11.58
CA THR A 59 -8.93 -13.67 -10.34
C THR A 59 -10.32 -14.28 -10.25
N PHE A 60 -11.01 -14.53 -11.37
CA PHE A 60 -12.27 -15.27 -11.32
C PHE A 60 -12.04 -16.71 -10.89
N GLN A 61 -11.00 -17.36 -11.44
CA GLN A 61 -10.63 -18.71 -11.05
C GLN A 61 -10.28 -18.78 -9.56
N GLU A 62 -9.44 -17.85 -9.08
CA GLU A 62 -9.03 -17.76 -7.68
C GLU A 62 -10.22 -17.50 -6.75
N TYR A 63 -11.14 -16.62 -7.14
CA TYR A 63 -12.35 -16.34 -6.39
C TYR A 63 -13.30 -17.54 -6.30
N PHE A 64 -13.56 -18.25 -7.42
CA PHE A 64 -14.40 -19.44 -7.38
C PHE A 64 -13.75 -20.60 -6.61
N ALA A 65 -12.43 -20.75 -6.70
CA ALA A 65 -11.68 -21.70 -5.88
C ALA A 65 -11.79 -21.35 -4.39
N ALA A 66 -11.65 -20.08 -4.02
CA ALA A 66 -11.83 -19.60 -2.65
C ALA A 66 -13.26 -19.85 -2.13
N ARG A 67 -14.28 -19.57 -2.93
CA ARG A 67 -15.69 -19.85 -2.58
C ARG A 67 -15.93 -21.33 -2.32
N TYR A 68 -15.40 -22.21 -3.19
CA TYR A 68 -15.50 -23.65 -3.01
C TYR A 68 -14.78 -24.10 -1.73
N PHE A 69 -13.56 -23.59 -1.50
CA PHE A 69 -12.81 -23.87 -0.28
C PHE A 69 -13.59 -23.47 0.98
N VAL A 70 -14.12 -22.25 1.03
CA VAL A 70 -14.90 -21.72 2.16
C VAL A 70 -16.16 -22.56 2.40
N GLN A 71 -16.87 -22.96 1.34
CA GLN A 71 -18.03 -23.82 1.48
C GLN A 71 -17.67 -25.16 2.14
N ARG A 72 -16.59 -25.80 1.68
CA ARG A 72 -16.13 -27.09 2.23
C ARG A 72 -15.57 -26.95 3.64
N TRP A 73 -14.88 -25.85 3.93
CA TRP A 73 -14.36 -25.50 5.25
C TRP A 73 -15.49 -25.38 6.28
N LYS A 74 -16.56 -24.65 5.96
CA LYS A 74 -17.71 -24.43 6.85
C LYS A 74 -18.51 -25.71 7.12
N ASP A 75 -18.63 -26.55 6.10
CA ASP A 75 -19.38 -27.81 6.18
C ASP A 75 -18.55 -28.96 6.77
N ASP A 76 -17.26 -28.73 7.09
CA ASP A 76 -16.28 -29.76 7.46
C ASP A 76 -16.23 -30.93 6.47
N LYS A 77 -16.40 -30.61 5.17
CA LYS A 77 -16.35 -31.57 4.07
C LYS A 77 -14.96 -31.59 3.45
N PRO A 78 -14.53 -32.75 2.90
CA PRO A 78 -13.30 -32.79 2.16
C PRO A 78 -13.38 -31.91 0.91
N LEU A 79 -12.21 -31.37 0.54
CA LEU A 79 -11.96 -30.82 -0.78
C LEU A 79 -11.76 -31.99 -1.74
N GLU A 80 -12.46 -31.90 -2.84
CA GLU A 80 -12.40 -32.89 -3.90
C GLU A 80 -12.01 -32.14 -5.17
N TYR A 81 -10.85 -32.48 -5.73
CA TYR A 81 -10.32 -31.80 -6.90
C TYR A 81 -9.51 -32.74 -7.79
N VAL A 82 -9.30 -32.31 -9.03
CA VAL A 82 -8.60 -33.07 -10.06
C VAL A 82 -7.32 -32.30 -10.44
N PHE A 83 -6.15 -32.89 -10.21
CA PHE A 83 -4.88 -32.36 -10.71
C PHE A 83 -4.31 -33.27 -11.81
N ARG A 84 -3.80 -32.61 -12.87
CA ARG A 84 -3.15 -33.18 -14.05
C ARG A 84 -2.12 -34.26 -13.66
N SER A 85 -2.48 -35.54 -13.69
CA SER A 85 -1.64 -36.71 -14.04
C SER A 85 -2.02 -38.05 -13.39
N ARG A 86 -2.96 -38.16 -12.43
CA ARG A 86 -3.27 -39.49 -11.85
C ARG A 86 -4.75 -39.81 -11.86
N LYS A 87 -5.04 -41.08 -12.18
CA LYS A 87 -6.34 -41.77 -12.22
C LYS A 87 -7.08 -41.82 -10.86
N HIS A 88 -6.77 -40.93 -9.92
CA HIS A 88 -7.35 -40.91 -8.59
C HIS A 88 -7.65 -39.48 -8.15
N ASN A 89 -8.92 -39.27 -7.79
CA ASN A 89 -9.42 -38.06 -7.15
C ASN A 89 -8.58 -37.77 -5.90
N ALA A 90 -8.01 -36.56 -5.82
CA ALA A 90 -7.34 -36.12 -4.61
C ALA A 90 -8.41 -35.60 -3.65
N VAL A 91 -8.73 -36.41 -2.64
CA VAL A 91 -9.60 -36.03 -1.54
C VAL A 91 -8.70 -35.64 -0.39
N THR A 92 -8.82 -34.41 0.10
CA THR A 92 -8.04 -33.91 1.24
C THR A 92 -8.93 -33.04 2.09
N ASP A 93 -8.67 -32.99 3.39
CA ASP A 93 -9.36 -32.05 4.25
C ASP A 93 -8.87 -30.60 4.00
N PRO A 94 -9.75 -29.58 4.14
CA PRO A 94 -9.38 -28.19 3.90
C PRO A 94 -8.17 -27.70 4.71
N VAL A 95 -7.99 -28.21 5.95
CA VAL A 95 -6.88 -27.82 6.82
C VAL A 95 -5.56 -28.39 6.30
N SER A 96 -5.52 -29.66 5.88
CA SER A 96 -4.35 -30.28 5.26
C SER A 96 -3.99 -29.62 3.94
N PHE A 97 -4.99 -29.22 3.15
CA PHE A 97 -4.75 -28.47 1.91
C PHE A 97 -4.11 -27.11 2.19
N LEU A 98 -4.66 -26.33 3.13
CA LEU A 98 -4.06 -25.07 3.58
C LEU A 98 -2.63 -25.30 4.05
N ARG A 99 -2.40 -26.26 4.94
CA ARG A 99 -1.07 -26.58 5.48
C ARG A 99 -0.04 -26.91 4.40
N THR A 100 -0.46 -27.58 3.33
CA THR A 100 0.42 -28.04 2.24
C THR A 100 0.69 -26.92 1.23
N HIS A 101 -0.31 -26.10 0.94
CA HIS A 101 -0.30 -25.17 -0.19
C HIS A 101 -0.27 -23.69 0.19
N LYS A 102 -0.26 -23.34 1.49
CA LYS A 102 -0.29 -21.95 1.95
C LYS A 102 0.84 -21.05 1.40
N TYR A 103 1.99 -21.61 1.02
CA TYR A 103 3.13 -20.85 0.51
C TYR A 103 3.33 -20.96 -1.01
N GLU A 104 2.43 -21.63 -1.73
CA GLU A 104 2.50 -21.65 -3.19
C GLU A 104 1.94 -20.34 -3.75
N ALA A 105 2.76 -19.61 -4.51
CA ALA A 105 2.40 -18.29 -5.06
C ALA A 105 1.08 -18.27 -5.84
N ARG A 106 0.71 -19.37 -6.51
CA ARG A 106 -0.56 -19.50 -7.25
C ARG A 106 -1.83 -19.43 -6.38
N TYR A 107 -1.70 -19.57 -5.07
CA TYR A 107 -2.83 -19.51 -4.13
C TYR A 107 -2.85 -18.24 -3.30
N ASP A 108 -1.89 -17.32 -3.44
CA ASP A 108 -1.82 -16.10 -2.62
C ASP A 108 -3.13 -15.28 -2.70
N VAL A 109 -3.58 -14.97 -3.92
CA VAL A 109 -4.85 -14.24 -4.14
C VAL A 109 -6.06 -15.08 -3.73
N MET A 110 -6.01 -16.40 -3.90
CA MET A 110 -7.07 -17.29 -3.39
C MET A 110 -7.19 -17.17 -1.87
N TRP A 111 -6.08 -17.13 -1.12
CA TRP A 111 -6.10 -17.01 0.34
C TRP A 111 -6.66 -15.66 0.81
N ARG A 112 -6.35 -14.57 0.09
CA ARG A 112 -6.99 -13.26 0.30
C ARG A 112 -8.51 -13.36 0.19
N PHE A 113 -9.02 -13.96 -0.90
CA PHE A 113 -10.46 -14.17 -1.05
C PHE A 113 -11.04 -15.09 0.04
N VAL A 114 -10.34 -16.14 0.46
CA VAL A 114 -10.78 -17.02 1.56
C VAL A 114 -10.93 -16.20 2.85
N ALA A 115 -9.95 -15.37 3.19
CA ALA A 115 -9.99 -14.53 4.38
C ALA A 115 -11.20 -13.57 4.36
N GLY A 116 -11.40 -12.82 3.26
CA GLY A 116 -12.52 -11.88 3.14
C GLY A 116 -13.89 -12.57 3.10
N LEU A 117 -14.00 -13.73 2.45
CA LEU A 117 -15.24 -14.52 2.44
C LEU A 117 -15.59 -15.09 3.82
N LEU A 118 -14.60 -15.45 4.63
CA LEU A 118 -14.80 -15.93 6.00
C LEU A 118 -15.13 -14.78 6.97
N ASP A 119 -14.61 -13.58 6.73
CA ASP A 119 -14.95 -12.38 7.52
C ASP A 119 -16.43 -11.98 7.36
N ALA A 120 -16.99 -12.14 6.16
CA ALA A 120 -18.41 -11.94 5.91
C ALA A 120 -19.33 -13.00 6.58
N GLU A 121 -18.74 -14.07 7.11
CA GLU A 121 -19.43 -15.17 7.76
C GLU A 121 -19.32 -15.08 9.29
N LYS A 122 -19.57 -16.18 10.00
CA LYS A 122 -19.46 -16.20 11.46
C LYS A 122 -18.01 -16.01 11.90
N GLU A 123 -17.80 -15.12 12.89
CA GLU A 123 -16.48 -14.80 13.49
C GLU A 123 -15.64 -16.05 13.83
N HIS A 124 -16.27 -17.15 14.26
CA HIS A 124 -15.56 -18.38 14.64
C HIS A 124 -14.83 -19.06 13.48
N GLU A 125 -15.33 -18.98 12.24
CA GLU A 125 -14.68 -19.64 11.09
C GLU A 125 -13.44 -18.88 10.66
N MET A 126 -13.51 -17.55 10.68
CA MET A 126 -12.37 -16.69 10.42
C MET A 126 -11.28 -16.87 11.49
N LEU A 127 -11.64 -16.91 12.78
CA LEU A 127 -10.70 -17.24 13.85
C LEU A 127 -10.06 -18.63 13.68
N ARG A 128 -10.86 -19.64 13.32
CA ARG A 128 -10.39 -21.00 13.05
C ARG A 128 -9.39 -21.02 11.89
N PHE A 129 -9.64 -20.25 10.83
CA PHE A 129 -8.75 -20.15 9.67
C PHE A 129 -7.39 -19.57 10.06
N PHE A 130 -7.35 -18.41 10.73
CA PHE A 130 -6.07 -17.82 11.18
C PHE A 130 -5.34 -18.72 12.17
N THR A 131 -6.07 -19.39 13.07
CA THR A 131 -5.45 -20.38 13.98
C THR A 131 -4.74 -21.49 13.20
N LYS A 132 -5.35 -21.99 12.12
CA LYS A 132 -4.73 -23.02 11.26
C LYS A 132 -3.64 -22.49 10.34
N LEU A 133 -3.74 -21.24 9.91
CA LEU A 133 -2.71 -20.57 9.12
C LEU A 133 -1.38 -20.50 9.90
N GLU A 134 -1.50 -20.20 11.19
CA GLU A 134 -0.41 -20.06 12.17
C GLU A 134 0.17 -21.40 12.68
N GLU A 135 -0.42 -22.54 12.30
CA GLU A 135 0.13 -23.85 12.63
C GLU A 135 1.30 -24.24 11.69
N PRO A 136 2.27 -25.05 12.16
CA PRO A 136 3.36 -25.55 11.32
C PRO A 136 2.88 -26.30 10.06
N PRO A 137 3.63 -26.23 8.95
CA PRO A 137 4.98 -25.67 8.82
C PRO A 137 4.96 -24.14 8.72
N LEU A 138 5.86 -23.46 9.43
CA LEU A 138 6.03 -22.01 9.33
C LEU A 138 7.27 -21.70 8.51
N ASP A 139 7.19 -20.69 7.64
CA ASP A 139 8.39 -20.09 7.07
C ASP A 139 9.13 -19.32 8.17
N LEU A 140 10.19 -19.94 8.71
CA LEU A 140 11.00 -19.39 9.80
C LEU A 140 12.17 -18.54 9.27
N LEU A 141 12.48 -18.63 7.98
CA LEU A 141 13.68 -18.04 7.38
C LEU A 141 13.34 -16.93 6.38
N GLY A 142 12.19 -17.01 5.72
CA GLY A 142 11.74 -16.05 4.73
C GLY A 142 10.50 -15.25 5.16
N PRO A 143 10.16 -14.22 4.39
CA PRO A 143 9.01 -13.36 4.69
C PRO A 143 7.67 -13.96 4.22
N VAL A 144 7.66 -15.15 3.59
CA VAL A 144 6.48 -15.66 2.87
C VAL A 144 5.30 -15.86 3.81
N HIS A 145 5.54 -16.35 5.02
CA HIS A 145 4.49 -16.48 6.03
C HIS A 145 3.95 -15.12 6.47
N GLN A 146 4.82 -14.15 6.72
CA GLN A 146 4.41 -12.81 7.15
C GLN A 146 3.60 -12.10 6.06
N ARG A 147 4.05 -12.19 4.80
CA ARG A 147 3.33 -11.66 3.62
C ARG A 147 1.93 -12.27 3.49
N LEU A 148 1.82 -13.59 3.61
CA LEU A 148 0.51 -14.25 3.58
C LEU A 148 -0.42 -13.78 4.71
N VAL A 149 0.11 -13.65 5.93
CA VAL A 149 -0.67 -13.18 7.10
C VAL A 149 -1.14 -11.74 6.87
N MET A 150 -0.26 -10.82 6.46
CA MET A 150 -0.66 -9.43 6.20
C MET A 150 -1.66 -9.31 5.04
N HIS A 151 -1.48 -10.07 3.96
CA HIS A 151 -2.43 -10.12 2.85
C HIS A 151 -3.81 -10.58 3.31
N CYS A 152 -3.88 -11.64 4.14
CA CYS A 152 -5.15 -12.10 4.69
C CYS A 152 -5.76 -11.09 5.68
N LEU A 153 -4.94 -10.46 6.54
CA LEU A 153 -5.40 -9.44 7.49
C LEU A 153 -5.97 -8.18 6.80
N ALA A 154 -5.44 -7.82 5.64
CA ALA A 154 -5.93 -6.70 4.84
C ALA A 154 -7.37 -6.91 4.35
N GLU A 155 -7.82 -8.16 4.20
CA GLU A 155 -9.16 -8.52 3.71
C GLU A 155 -10.18 -8.70 4.84
N VAL A 156 -9.77 -8.57 6.10
CA VAL A 156 -10.57 -8.94 7.28
C VAL A 156 -10.87 -7.70 8.13
N SER A 157 -12.12 -7.57 8.56
CA SER A 157 -12.57 -6.52 9.47
C SER A 157 -11.85 -6.59 10.82
N GLY A 158 -11.81 -5.47 11.58
CA GLY A 158 -11.12 -5.39 12.87
C GLY A 158 -11.64 -6.30 14.00
N GLY A 159 -12.61 -7.20 13.74
CA GLY A 159 -13.24 -8.08 14.73
C GLY A 159 -12.41 -9.31 15.15
N LEU A 160 -11.25 -9.56 14.53
CA LEU A 160 -10.41 -10.72 14.84
C LEU A 160 -9.71 -10.57 16.20
N LYS A 161 -10.09 -11.43 17.16
CA LYS A 161 -9.53 -11.41 18.53
C LYS A 161 -8.01 -11.54 18.62
N MET A 162 -7.38 -12.26 17.68
CA MET A 162 -5.92 -12.45 17.64
C MET A 162 -5.19 -11.42 16.77
N ARG A 163 -5.89 -10.41 16.24
CA ARG A 163 -5.31 -9.42 15.31
C ARG A 163 -4.14 -8.68 15.94
N GLY A 164 -4.26 -8.25 17.19
CA GLY A 164 -3.19 -7.56 17.91
C GLY A 164 -1.91 -8.40 17.98
N ASP A 165 -2.01 -9.68 18.36
CA ASP A 165 -0.85 -10.58 18.45
C ASP A 165 -0.16 -10.78 17.08
N LEU A 166 -0.94 -10.79 15.98
CA LEU A 166 -0.42 -10.89 14.62
C LEU A 166 0.27 -9.59 14.19
N GLU A 167 -0.34 -8.43 14.46
CA GLU A 167 0.22 -7.11 14.14
C GLU A 167 1.49 -6.83 14.96
N ASP A 168 1.54 -7.21 16.23
CA ASP A 168 2.73 -7.16 17.08
C ASP A 168 3.88 -7.99 16.46
N ARG A 169 3.59 -9.20 15.99
CA ARG A 169 4.59 -10.05 15.37
C ARG A 169 5.06 -9.53 14.01
N LEU A 170 4.14 -9.01 13.18
CA LEU A 170 4.49 -8.35 11.92
C LEU A 170 5.40 -7.14 12.18
N SER A 171 5.14 -6.38 13.23
CA SER A 171 6.01 -5.28 13.67
C SER A 171 7.41 -5.78 14.03
N GLN A 172 7.52 -6.84 14.83
CA GLN A 172 8.81 -7.44 15.18
C GLN A 172 9.59 -7.92 13.96
N TRP A 173 8.90 -8.51 12.97
CA TRP A 173 9.52 -8.93 11.72
C TRP A 173 9.99 -7.76 10.87
N LEU A 174 9.21 -6.70 10.78
CA LEU A 174 9.63 -5.45 10.13
C LEU A 174 10.91 -4.91 10.77
N LEU A 175 10.95 -4.81 12.11
CA LEU A 175 12.14 -4.34 12.82
C LEU A 175 13.34 -5.27 12.60
N PHE A 176 13.12 -6.58 12.59
CA PHE A 176 14.17 -7.56 12.28
C PHE A 176 14.72 -7.39 10.87
N GLU A 177 13.85 -7.25 9.86
CA GLU A 177 14.23 -7.03 8.47
C GLU A 177 15.05 -5.74 8.34
N CYS A 178 14.56 -4.61 8.87
CA CYS A 178 15.26 -3.32 8.81
C CYS A 178 16.64 -3.31 9.51
N ARG A 179 16.90 -4.22 10.46
CA ARG A 179 18.23 -4.37 11.09
C ARG A 179 19.20 -5.17 10.24
N PHE A 180 18.67 -6.04 9.38
CA PHE A 180 19.48 -6.95 8.55
C PHE A 180 19.68 -6.41 7.13
N THR A 181 18.76 -5.59 6.64
CA THR A 181 18.76 -5.02 5.29
C THR A 181 18.68 -3.49 5.32
N THR A 182 18.98 -2.84 4.20
CA THR A 182 18.90 -1.37 4.06
C THR A 182 17.50 -0.88 3.66
N GLN A 183 16.58 -1.79 3.36
CA GLN A 183 15.17 -1.55 3.00
C GLN A 183 14.34 -2.78 3.39
N SER A 184 13.08 -2.58 3.77
CA SER A 184 12.16 -3.66 4.14
C SER A 184 11.11 -3.89 3.05
N GLU A 185 11.05 -5.10 2.50
CA GLU A 185 10.01 -5.51 1.55
C GLU A 185 8.63 -5.43 2.21
N LEU A 186 8.51 -5.87 3.46
CA LEU A 186 7.27 -5.79 4.23
C LEU A 186 6.75 -4.35 4.34
N ALA A 187 7.62 -3.39 4.66
CA ALA A 187 7.25 -1.99 4.74
C ALA A 187 6.99 -1.34 3.37
N THR A 188 7.38 -1.95 2.25
CA THR A 188 7.02 -1.39 0.91
C THR A 188 5.59 -1.71 0.49
N GLU A 189 4.98 -2.76 1.05
CA GLU A 189 3.65 -3.24 0.63
C GLU A 189 2.51 -2.46 1.32
N THR A 190 1.51 -2.04 0.54
CA THR A 190 0.37 -1.25 1.05
C THR A 190 -0.52 -2.02 2.02
N GLU A 191 -0.54 -3.35 1.90
CA GLU A 191 -1.28 -4.28 2.74
C GLU A 191 -0.68 -4.43 4.14
N PHE A 192 0.54 -3.92 4.38
CA PHE A 192 1.15 -4.07 5.70
C PHE A 192 0.36 -3.26 6.73
N PRO A 193 -0.09 -3.86 7.85
CA PRO A 193 -1.04 -3.23 8.75
C PRO A 193 -0.56 -1.90 9.34
N GLU A 194 -1.46 -0.92 9.37
CA GLU A 194 -1.18 0.41 9.93
C GLU A 194 -0.79 0.34 11.42
N GLU A 195 -1.42 -0.53 12.20
CA GLU A 195 -1.08 -0.68 13.62
C GLU A 195 0.32 -1.31 13.80
N ALA A 196 0.67 -2.31 12.98
CA ALA A 196 2.01 -2.89 12.99
C ALA A 196 3.11 -1.87 12.64
N LEU A 197 2.85 -0.97 11.68
CA LEU A 197 3.73 0.19 11.40
C LEU A 197 3.78 1.14 12.60
N SER A 198 2.64 1.43 13.22
CA SER A 198 2.56 2.33 14.38
C SER A 198 3.36 1.79 15.57
N ILE A 199 3.36 0.47 15.79
CA ILE A 199 4.20 -0.21 16.78
C ILE A 199 5.67 -0.08 16.38
N ALA A 200 6.02 -0.31 15.12
CA ALA A 200 7.40 -0.23 14.63
C ALA A 200 7.96 1.20 14.76
N PHE A 201 7.16 2.24 14.51
CA PHE A 201 7.54 3.63 14.73
C PHE A 201 7.83 3.95 16.21
N ARG A 202 7.16 3.25 17.13
CA ARG A 202 7.31 3.46 18.57
C ARG A 202 8.56 2.75 19.12
N GLU A 203 8.81 1.54 18.64
CA GLU A 203 9.84 0.65 19.17
C GLU A 203 11.16 0.68 18.38
N GLY A 204 11.09 0.90 17.06
CA GLY A 204 12.20 0.80 16.12
C GLY A 204 13.01 2.08 15.93
N LYS A 205 13.34 2.80 17.00
CA LYS A 205 14.10 4.06 16.91
C LYS A 205 15.46 3.88 16.22
N ASP A 206 16.11 2.74 16.46
CA ASP A 206 17.41 2.39 15.89
C ASP A 206 17.40 2.15 14.37
N VAL A 207 16.22 1.88 13.80
CA VAL A 207 16.03 1.58 12.37
C VAL A 207 15.03 2.51 11.70
N MET A 208 14.73 3.66 12.33
CA MET A 208 13.70 4.58 11.86
C MET A 208 13.98 5.08 10.44
N ALA A 209 15.22 5.44 10.13
CA ALA A 209 15.60 5.87 8.78
C ALA A 209 15.29 4.79 7.72
N THR A 210 15.56 3.52 8.02
CA THR A 210 15.25 2.38 7.13
C THR A 210 13.75 2.21 6.93
N ILE A 211 12.95 2.34 8.00
CA ILE A 211 11.48 2.27 7.91
C ILE A 211 10.96 3.40 7.01
N LEU A 212 11.38 4.63 7.25
CA LEU A 212 10.98 5.81 6.46
C LEU A 212 11.37 5.67 4.99
N MET A 213 12.60 5.23 4.71
CA MET A 213 13.09 4.95 3.36
C MET A 213 12.23 3.91 2.63
N SER A 214 11.77 2.87 3.36
CA SER A 214 10.90 1.83 2.80
C SER A 214 9.49 2.36 2.50
N LEU A 215 9.02 3.37 3.24
CA LEU A 215 7.74 4.03 2.97
C LEU A 215 7.79 4.96 1.76
N ALA A 216 8.97 5.44 1.34
CA ALA A 216 9.12 6.29 0.16
C ALA A 216 8.69 5.60 -1.14
N SER A 217 8.74 4.26 -1.20
CA SER A 217 8.26 3.50 -2.36
C SER A 217 6.76 3.23 -2.35
N ARG A 218 6.03 3.57 -1.27
CA ARG A 218 4.58 3.39 -1.22
C ARG A 218 3.87 4.47 -2.02
N VAL A 219 2.97 4.05 -2.90
CA VAL A 219 2.04 4.96 -3.58
C VAL A 219 1.05 5.60 -2.61
N HIS A 220 0.71 4.90 -1.52
CA HIS A 220 -0.21 5.39 -0.50
C HIS A 220 0.30 5.10 0.91
N VAL A 221 0.37 6.14 1.73
CA VAL A 221 0.70 6.04 3.16
C VAL A 221 -0.51 6.54 3.98
N PRO A 222 -1.00 5.77 4.97
CA PRO A 222 -2.15 6.18 5.79
C PRO A 222 -1.91 7.50 6.55
N PRO A 223 -2.94 8.34 6.77
CA PRO A 223 -2.79 9.65 7.42
C PRO A 223 -2.11 9.61 8.80
N ARG A 224 -2.38 8.59 9.61
CA ARG A 224 -1.73 8.42 10.92
C ARG A 224 -0.22 8.21 10.80
N ILE A 225 0.19 7.44 9.79
CA ILE A 225 1.61 7.19 9.52
C ILE A 225 2.25 8.45 8.95
N LEU A 226 1.57 9.17 8.05
CA LEU A 226 2.05 10.48 7.58
C LEU A 226 2.28 11.44 8.75
N LEU A 227 1.41 11.48 9.76
CA LEU A 227 1.62 12.32 10.97
C LEU A 227 2.83 11.89 11.77
N ALA A 228 3.07 10.57 11.87
CA ALA A 228 4.26 10.04 12.50
C ALA A 228 5.54 10.41 11.72
N ILE A 229 5.48 10.43 10.38
CA ILE A 229 6.57 10.90 9.51
C ILE A 229 6.81 12.41 9.70
N THR A 230 5.76 13.23 9.83
CA THR A 230 5.92 14.69 10.08
C THR A 230 6.71 14.95 11.35
N ALA A 231 6.45 14.17 12.40
CA ALA A 231 7.17 14.27 13.67
C ALA A 231 8.64 13.82 13.58
N ARG A 232 9.07 13.25 12.44
CA ARG A 232 10.47 12.90 12.15
C ARG A 232 11.23 13.99 11.40
N LEU A 233 10.56 15.05 10.93
CA LEU A 233 11.23 16.26 10.43
C LEU A 233 11.99 17.01 11.54
N GLU A 234 11.61 16.78 12.80
CA GLU A 234 12.23 17.31 14.02
C GLU A 234 13.13 16.28 14.74
N ASP A 235 13.43 15.14 14.10
CA ASP A 235 14.28 14.14 14.75
C ASP A 235 15.70 14.67 14.96
N GLU A 236 16.36 14.31 16.07
CA GLU A 236 17.73 14.72 16.36
C GLU A 236 18.72 14.12 15.35
N ASP A 237 18.41 12.92 14.83
CA ASP A 237 19.21 12.23 13.82
C ASP A 237 18.93 12.78 12.41
N GLY A 238 19.97 13.33 11.78
CA GLY A 238 19.88 13.89 10.43
C GLY A 238 19.56 12.86 9.35
N ASP A 239 19.89 11.58 9.56
CA ASP A 239 19.52 10.50 8.63
C ASP A 239 18.03 10.17 8.70
N VAL A 240 17.45 10.26 9.91
CA VAL A 240 16.01 10.12 10.12
C VAL A 240 15.26 11.29 9.50
N ARG A 241 15.73 12.53 9.70
CA ARG A 241 15.14 13.72 9.05
C ARG A 241 15.13 13.58 7.53
N ARG A 242 16.26 13.19 6.93
CA ARG A 242 16.37 12.99 5.47
C ARG A 242 15.44 11.91 4.96
N ALA A 243 15.38 10.77 5.65
CA ALA A 243 14.48 9.69 5.25
C ALA A 243 12.99 10.11 5.34
N ALA A 244 12.63 10.98 6.29
CA ALA A 244 11.26 11.53 6.38
C ALA A 244 10.93 12.43 5.18
N ILE A 245 11.89 13.25 4.72
CA ILE A 245 11.76 14.09 3.53
C ILE A 245 11.58 13.20 2.28
N GLU A 246 12.42 12.18 2.12
CA GLU A 246 12.32 11.23 1.00
C GLU A 246 10.98 10.48 1.00
N ALA A 247 10.47 10.11 2.18
CA ALA A 247 9.15 9.50 2.32
C ALA A 247 8.03 10.43 1.82
N PHE A 248 8.12 11.74 2.08
CA PHE A 248 7.17 12.73 1.55
C PHE A 248 7.33 12.97 0.05
N GLN A 249 8.55 12.96 -0.47
CA GLN A 249 8.81 13.10 -1.91
C GLN A 249 8.26 11.93 -2.73
N GLY A 250 8.16 10.73 -2.12
CA GLY A 250 7.44 9.59 -2.69
C GLY A 250 5.93 9.79 -2.80
N GLN A 251 5.36 10.76 -2.09
CA GLN A 251 3.91 11.07 -2.12
C GLN A 251 3.63 12.22 -3.09
N SER A 252 2.87 11.94 -4.16
CA SER A 252 2.52 12.93 -5.19
C SER A 252 1.55 14.02 -4.72
N SER A 253 0.73 13.71 -3.70
CA SER A 253 -0.19 14.64 -3.08
C SER A 253 -0.45 14.27 -1.61
N LEU A 254 -0.13 15.19 -0.70
CA LEU A 254 -0.44 15.05 0.71
C LEU A 254 -1.81 15.65 1.07
N PRO A 255 -2.53 15.09 2.07
CA PRO A 255 -3.73 15.72 2.63
C PRO A 255 -3.45 17.12 3.17
N ILE A 256 -4.45 18.01 3.15
CA ILE A 256 -4.29 19.42 3.59
C ILE A 256 -3.82 19.52 5.04
N GLU A 257 -4.28 18.63 5.91
CA GLU A 257 -3.87 18.57 7.32
C GLU A 257 -2.38 18.26 7.44
N MET A 258 -1.87 17.40 6.56
CA MET A 258 -0.47 16.99 6.52
C MET A 258 0.42 18.13 6.01
N VAL A 259 0.01 18.76 4.91
CA VAL A 259 0.72 19.92 4.35
C VAL A 259 0.77 21.07 5.37
N THR A 260 -0.33 21.30 6.08
CA THR A 260 -0.39 22.33 7.14
C THR A 260 0.52 22.00 8.31
N ALA A 261 0.58 20.73 8.73
CA ALA A 261 1.49 20.29 9.78
C ALA A 261 2.97 20.44 9.38
N ILE A 262 3.32 20.19 8.11
CA ILE A 262 4.68 20.44 7.61
C ILE A 262 4.96 21.95 7.56
N ALA A 263 4.02 22.77 7.04
CA ALA A 263 4.18 24.22 6.95
C ALA A 263 4.40 24.91 8.30
N ALA A 264 3.81 24.38 9.39
CA ALA A 264 4.04 24.90 10.73
C ALA A 264 5.52 24.83 11.18
N ARG A 265 6.33 23.95 10.57
CA ARG A 265 7.77 23.81 10.87
C ARG A 265 8.66 24.84 10.17
N LEU A 266 8.10 25.66 9.27
CA LEU A 266 8.81 26.80 8.69
C LEU A 266 9.13 27.89 9.75
N GLU A 267 8.40 27.89 10.87
CA GLU A 267 8.61 28.78 12.02
C GLU A 267 9.43 28.12 13.14
N HIS A 268 9.99 26.92 12.92
CA HIS A 268 10.78 26.22 13.93
C HIS A 268 12.11 26.94 14.20
N GLU A 269 12.60 26.93 15.46
CA GLU A 269 13.84 27.63 15.85
C GLU A 269 15.10 27.03 15.21
N ASP A 270 15.11 25.70 15.05
CA ASP A 270 16.19 24.96 14.39
C ASP A 270 16.10 25.09 12.86
N GLY A 271 17.18 25.59 12.25
CA GLY A 271 17.28 25.77 10.80
C GLY A 271 17.29 24.46 10.01
N ASP A 272 17.77 23.36 10.57
CA ASP A 272 17.73 22.05 9.90
C ASP A 272 16.29 21.54 9.78
N VAL A 273 15.45 21.80 10.79
CA VAL A 273 14.02 21.46 10.78
C VAL A 273 13.27 22.31 9.76
N ARG A 274 13.58 23.62 9.69
CA ARG A 274 13.02 24.51 8.67
C ARG A 274 13.36 24.02 7.26
N LEU A 275 14.64 23.69 7.02
CA LEU A 275 15.10 23.14 5.75
C LEU A 275 14.36 21.85 5.38
N ALA A 276 14.20 20.93 6.34
CA ALA A 276 13.44 19.70 6.12
C ALA A 276 11.99 19.95 5.74
N ALA A 277 11.34 20.94 6.35
CA ALA A 277 9.99 21.36 6.01
C ALA A 277 9.90 21.99 4.61
N ILE A 278 10.88 22.81 4.23
CA ILE A 278 10.98 23.39 2.88
C ILE A 278 11.07 22.27 1.84
N GLU A 279 12.03 21.35 1.99
CA GLU A 279 12.26 20.26 1.03
C GLU A 279 11.04 19.33 0.89
N ALA A 280 10.33 19.06 2.00
CA ALA A 280 9.12 18.25 1.99
C ALA A 280 7.95 18.95 1.24
N LEU A 281 7.82 20.27 1.38
CA LEU A 281 6.79 21.07 0.69
C LEU A 281 7.13 21.32 -0.79
N GLU A 282 8.39 21.50 -1.13
CA GLU A 282 8.85 21.64 -2.52
C GLU A 282 8.62 20.38 -3.35
N GLY A 283 8.66 19.21 -2.72
CA GLY A 283 8.30 17.93 -3.35
C GLY A 283 6.81 17.82 -3.74
N GLN A 284 5.95 18.71 -3.24
CA GLN A 284 4.51 18.67 -3.52
C GLN A 284 4.18 19.37 -4.84
N SER A 285 3.37 18.71 -5.67
CA SER A 285 2.97 19.23 -6.99
C SER A 285 2.19 20.55 -6.93
N SER A 286 1.41 20.76 -5.87
CA SER A 286 0.72 22.01 -5.57
C SER A 286 0.31 22.06 -4.10
N LEU A 287 0.40 23.23 -3.48
CA LEU A 287 -0.11 23.45 -2.12
C LEU A 287 -1.56 23.98 -2.15
N PRO A 288 -2.39 23.61 -1.15
CA PRO A 288 -3.70 24.22 -0.94
C PRO A 288 -3.60 25.75 -0.76
N ILE A 289 -4.66 26.46 -1.14
CA ILE A 289 -4.69 27.94 -1.05
C ILE A 289 -4.59 28.43 0.39
N GLU A 290 -5.19 27.70 1.33
CA GLU A 290 -5.15 27.99 2.76
C GLU A 290 -3.71 27.88 3.28
N THR A 291 -2.99 26.81 2.90
CA THR A 291 -1.58 26.64 3.26
C THR A 291 -0.71 27.71 2.61
N THR A 292 -0.93 28.01 1.32
CA THR A 292 -0.19 29.06 0.61
C THR A 292 -0.38 30.43 1.28
N THR A 293 -1.58 30.71 1.77
CA THR A 293 -1.90 31.95 2.50
C THR A 293 -1.21 31.98 3.87
N ALA A 294 -1.20 30.86 4.59
CA ALA A 294 -0.48 30.74 5.86
C ALA A 294 1.04 30.95 5.68
N ILE A 295 1.65 30.32 4.67
CA ILE A 295 3.08 30.51 4.35
C ILE A 295 3.35 31.97 3.96
N ALA A 296 2.45 32.60 3.21
CA ALA A 296 2.59 34.01 2.82
C ALA A 296 2.57 34.97 4.02
N ALA A 297 1.90 34.62 5.13
CA ALA A 297 1.97 35.40 6.36
C ALA A 297 3.39 35.41 6.97
N GLY A 298 4.14 34.32 6.79
CA GLY A 298 5.54 34.21 7.20
C GLY A 298 6.48 35.19 6.51
N LEU A 299 6.08 35.77 5.36
CA LEU A 299 6.85 36.81 4.69
C LEU A 299 7.00 38.08 5.55
N GLU A 300 6.09 38.34 6.49
CA GLU A 300 6.14 39.51 7.40
C GLU A 300 6.65 39.15 8.81
N HIS A 301 7.16 37.94 8.99
CA HIS A 301 7.64 37.46 10.29
C HIS A 301 8.86 38.26 10.79
N GLU A 302 9.00 38.41 12.11
CA GLU A 302 10.13 39.16 12.72
C GLU A 302 11.48 38.47 12.49
N ASP A 303 11.49 37.14 12.56
CA ASP A 303 12.65 36.32 12.25
C ASP A 303 12.90 36.27 10.74
N ARG A 304 14.08 36.72 10.33
CA ARG A 304 14.53 36.70 8.94
C ARG A 304 14.60 35.30 8.33
N ASP A 305 14.88 34.27 9.14
CA ASP A 305 15.07 32.91 8.62
C ASP A 305 13.70 32.30 8.26
N VAL A 306 12.65 32.70 8.98
CA VAL A 306 11.25 32.38 8.65
C VAL A 306 10.81 33.11 7.38
N ARG A 307 11.18 34.40 7.23
CA ARG A 307 10.91 35.16 6.00
C ARG A 307 11.58 34.51 4.78
N GLU A 308 12.84 34.08 4.92
CA GLU A 308 13.59 33.37 3.88
C GLU A 308 12.91 32.04 3.50
N ALA A 309 12.57 31.21 4.50
CA ALA A 309 11.89 29.93 4.27
C ALA A 309 10.53 30.08 3.55
N ALA A 310 9.75 31.10 3.91
CA ALA A 310 8.49 31.40 3.24
C ALA A 310 8.69 31.74 1.75
N ILE A 311 9.74 32.49 1.40
CA ILE A 311 10.05 32.81 0.00
C ILE A 311 10.43 31.54 -0.77
N GLU A 312 11.27 30.68 -0.20
CA GLU A 312 11.75 29.45 -0.85
C GLU A 312 10.57 28.53 -1.22
N VAL A 313 9.70 28.22 -0.26
CA VAL A 313 8.54 27.34 -0.52
C VAL A 313 7.59 27.94 -1.57
N LEU A 314 7.28 29.24 -1.45
CA LEU A 314 6.36 29.89 -2.39
C LEU A 314 6.93 29.97 -3.81
N GLN A 315 8.25 30.13 -3.96
CA GLN A 315 8.90 30.14 -5.27
C GLN A 315 8.73 28.81 -6.01
N GLY A 316 8.75 27.69 -5.28
CA GLY A 316 8.54 26.34 -5.83
C GLY A 316 7.12 26.10 -6.38
N GLN A 317 6.12 26.82 -5.88
CA GLN A 317 4.71 26.57 -6.23
C GLN A 317 4.38 26.96 -7.65
N PRO A 318 3.73 26.11 -8.48
CA PRO A 318 3.49 26.37 -9.90
C PRO A 318 2.68 27.66 -10.17
N SER A 319 1.72 27.97 -9.29
CA SER A 319 0.90 29.18 -9.34
C SER A 319 0.79 29.81 -7.95
N LEU A 320 0.82 31.14 -7.90
CA LEU A 320 0.65 31.91 -6.67
C LEU A 320 -0.45 32.97 -6.85
N PRO A 321 -1.21 33.29 -5.79
CA PRO A 321 -2.10 34.45 -5.76
C PRO A 321 -1.33 35.75 -6.03
N ALA A 322 -2.00 36.75 -6.61
CA ALA A 322 -1.38 38.03 -6.94
C ALA A 322 -0.90 38.78 -5.68
N GLU A 323 -1.64 38.64 -4.58
CA GLU A 323 -1.32 39.18 -3.26
C GLU A 323 -0.01 38.56 -2.75
N THR A 324 0.16 37.25 -2.87
CA THR A 324 1.39 36.54 -2.48
C THR A 324 2.58 36.98 -3.32
N VAL A 325 2.41 37.15 -4.64
CA VAL A 325 3.48 37.67 -5.52
C VAL A 325 3.88 39.10 -5.10
N THR A 326 2.91 39.93 -4.72
CA THR A 326 3.15 41.30 -4.25
C THR A 326 3.88 41.31 -2.90
N ALA A 327 3.50 40.41 -1.99
CA ALA A 327 4.17 40.26 -0.69
C ALA A 327 5.63 39.80 -0.87
N ILE A 328 5.90 38.86 -1.77
CA ILE A 328 7.28 38.46 -2.12
C ILE A 328 8.04 39.64 -2.75
N ALA A 329 7.41 40.42 -3.63
CA ALA A 329 8.05 41.59 -4.24
C ALA A 329 8.49 42.63 -3.19
N ALA A 330 7.72 42.82 -2.13
CA ALA A 330 8.07 43.70 -1.02
C ALA A 330 9.34 43.26 -0.27
N ARG A 331 9.68 41.96 -0.31
CA ARG A 331 10.92 41.42 0.29
C ARG A 331 12.19 41.74 -0.50
N LEU A 332 12.10 42.31 -1.70
CA LEU A 332 13.27 42.86 -2.41
C LEU A 332 13.89 44.06 -1.69
N GLU A 333 13.11 44.73 -0.83
CA GLU A 333 13.54 45.85 0.01
C GLU A 333 13.65 45.45 1.49
N ASP A 334 13.72 44.14 1.79
CA ASP A 334 13.86 43.64 3.17
C ASP A 334 15.12 44.19 3.85
N GLU A 335 15.08 44.34 5.16
CA GLU A 335 16.23 44.80 5.95
C GLU A 335 17.42 43.82 5.89
N ASP A 336 17.14 42.52 5.87
CA ASP A 336 18.18 41.49 5.83
C ASP A 336 18.61 41.20 4.38
N TRP A 337 19.91 41.16 4.16
CA TRP A 337 20.48 41.00 2.83
C TRP A 337 20.24 39.60 2.22
N ARG A 338 20.08 38.56 3.05
CA ARG A 338 19.77 37.20 2.58
C ARG A 338 18.34 37.14 2.08
N VAL A 339 17.40 37.68 2.83
CA VAL A 339 15.98 37.75 2.43
C VAL A 339 15.83 38.49 1.09
N ARG A 340 16.54 39.61 0.90
CA ARG A 340 16.58 40.31 -0.40
C ARG A 340 17.13 39.44 -1.53
N GLN A 341 18.21 38.70 -1.27
CA GLN A 341 18.83 37.81 -2.26
C GLN A 341 17.89 36.67 -2.65
N THR A 342 17.23 36.05 -1.68
CA THR A 342 16.27 34.95 -1.91
C THR A 342 15.07 35.46 -2.70
N ALA A 343 14.49 36.61 -2.32
CA ALA A 343 13.43 37.27 -3.07
C ALA A 343 13.83 37.58 -4.53
N TYR A 344 15.08 38.01 -4.77
CA TYR A 344 15.57 38.28 -6.12
C TYR A 344 15.66 37.01 -7.00
N SER A 345 15.91 35.86 -6.39
CA SER A 345 16.02 34.58 -7.12
C SER A 345 14.67 34.07 -7.64
N VAL A 346 13.56 34.64 -7.16
CA VAL A 346 12.19 34.28 -7.54
C VAL A 346 11.92 34.61 -9.01
N ARG A 347 11.92 33.59 -9.87
CA ARG A 347 11.67 33.72 -11.33
C ARG A 347 10.30 34.31 -11.69
N LYS A 348 9.36 34.37 -10.75
CA LYS A 348 7.95 34.78 -10.96
C LYS A 348 7.67 36.25 -10.65
N LEU A 349 8.64 37.00 -10.13
CA LEU A 349 8.47 38.43 -9.92
C LEU A 349 8.54 39.19 -11.25
N PRO A 350 7.70 40.24 -11.45
CA PRO A 350 7.89 41.15 -12.57
C PRO A 350 9.29 41.74 -12.49
N ARG A 351 10.08 41.61 -13.57
CA ARG A 351 11.43 42.20 -13.69
C ARG A 351 11.34 43.73 -13.78
N THR A 352 10.91 44.36 -12.70
CA THR A 352 10.77 45.82 -12.59
C THR A 352 11.30 46.28 -11.25
N SER A 353 12.57 45.98 -10.99
CA SER A 353 13.33 46.56 -9.89
C SER A 353 14.75 46.80 -10.38
N LYS A 354 14.91 47.87 -11.16
CA LYS A 354 16.18 48.61 -11.16
C LYS A 354 16.25 49.25 -9.79
N LEU A 355 17.01 48.68 -8.86
CA LEU A 355 17.63 49.31 -7.69
C LEU A 355 18.08 48.18 -6.76
N VAL A 356 19.32 47.71 -6.91
CA VAL A 356 20.30 47.42 -5.83
C VAL A 356 21.64 47.16 -6.54
N TYR A 357 22.27 48.22 -7.04
CA TYR A 357 23.72 48.27 -7.20
C TYR A 357 24.16 49.45 -6.34
N GLN A 358 24.25 49.23 -5.04
CA GLN A 358 25.06 50.01 -4.10
C GLN A 358 25.16 49.26 -2.78
#